data_AF-A0A378F4N6-F1
#
_entry.id   AF-A0A378F4N6-F1
#
_cell.length_a   1.000
_cell.length_b   1.000
_cell.length_c   1.000
_cell.angle_alpha   90.00
_cell.angle_beta   90.00
_cell.angle_gamma   90.00
#
_symmetry.space_group_name_H-M   'P 1'
#
loop_
_entity.id
_entity.type
_entity.pdbx_description
1 polymer ?
#
loop_
_entity_poly.entity_id
_entity_poly.type
_entity_poly.pdbx_seq_one_letter_code
_entity_poly.pdbx_strand_id
1 'polypeptide(L)'
;MSVSLSKGGNVSLSKTAPSMKNVLVGLGWDARSTDGQDFDLDASAFLLAANGKVRGDADFIFYNNLKSADGSVTHTGDNRTGEGDGDDESLKIKLDAGT
;
A
#
# COMPACT_ATOMS: atom_id res chain seq x y z
N MET A 1 -18.18 -5.89 4.79
CA MET A 1 -18.25 -4.85 5.85
C MET A 1 -17.13 -3.88 5.59
N SER A 2 -17.45 -2.61 5.35
CA SER A 2 -16.46 -1.53 5.30
C SER A 2 -16.15 -1.07 6.72
N VAL A 3 -14.87 -0.81 7.01
CA VAL A 3 -14.46 -0.15 8.25
C VAL A 3 -14.01 1.25 7.86
N SER A 4 -14.73 2.28 8.32
CA SER A 4 -14.26 3.67 8.17
C SER A 4 -13.28 3.98 9.28
N LEU A 5 -12.04 4.33 8.93
CA LEU A 5 -11.06 4.84 9.88
C LEU A 5 -11.13 6.37 9.91
N SER A 6 -11.12 6.94 11.10
CA SER A 6 -10.84 8.36 11.31
C SER A 6 -9.33 8.59 11.40
N LYS A 7 -8.88 9.84 11.18
CA LYS A 7 -7.48 10.22 11.34
C LYS A 7 -6.96 9.80 12.73
N GLY A 8 -5.88 9.04 12.76
CA GLY A 8 -5.29 8.48 13.99
C GLY A 8 -5.99 7.22 14.52
N GLY A 9 -7.00 6.70 13.82
CA GLY A 9 -7.62 5.42 14.13
C GLY A 9 -6.72 4.24 13.78
N ASN A 10 -6.84 3.17 14.54
CA ASN A 10 -6.21 1.88 14.24
C ASN A 10 -7.30 0.83 14.05
N VAL A 11 -7.17 -0.02 13.03
CA VAL A 11 -8.01 -1.20 12.85
C VAL A 11 -7.21 -2.46 13.11
N SER A 12 -7.79 -3.39 13.88
CA SER A 12 -7.17 -4.67 14.16
C SER A 12 -7.69 -5.71 13.18
N LEU A 13 -6.87 -6.05 12.18
CA LEU A 13 -7.21 -7.04 11.16
C LEU A 13 -7.51 -8.43 11.76
N SER A 14 -6.85 -8.79 12.86
CA SER A 14 -7.09 -10.08 13.54
C SER A 14 -8.47 -10.19 14.18
N LYS A 15 -9.08 -9.06 14.58
CA LYS A 15 -10.46 -9.04 15.11
C LYS A 15 -11.50 -9.01 13.99
N THR A 16 -11.19 -8.34 12.89
CA THR A 16 -12.14 -8.12 11.79
C THR A 16 -12.12 -9.27 10.78
N ALA A 17 -10.97 -9.89 10.54
CA ALA A 17 -10.79 -10.97 9.56
C ALA A 17 -9.61 -11.89 9.96
N PRO A 18 -9.79 -12.79 10.96
CA PRO A 18 -8.71 -13.62 11.52
C PRO A 18 -8.06 -14.60 10.53
N SER A 19 -8.73 -14.94 9.42
CA SER A 19 -8.22 -15.80 8.36
C SER A 19 -7.75 -15.01 7.12
N MET A 20 -7.61 -13.69 7.23
CA MET A 20 -7.21 -12.84 6.11
C MET A 20 -5.76 -13.11 5.74
N LYS A 21 -5.56 -13.56 4.50
CA LYS A 21 -4.24 -13.88 3.94
C LYS A 21 -3.79 -12.86 2.90
N ASN A 22 -4.74 -12.28 2.19
CA ASN A 22 -4.49 -11.31 1.13
C ASN A 22 -5.11 -9.98 1.55
N VAL A 23 -4.30 -8.93 1.50
CA VAL A 23 -4.70 -7.55 1.73
C VAL A 23 -4.40 -6.77 0.45
N LEU A 24 -5.35 -5.95 0.02
CA LEU A 24 -5.15 -4.96 -1.02
C LEU A 24 -5.29 -3.59 -0.35
N VAL A 25 -4.26 -2.75 -0.47
CA VAL A 25 -4.31 -1.36 -0.07
C VAL A 25 -4.39 -0.55 -1.36
N GLY A 26 -5.53 0.09 -1.60
CA GLY A 26 -5.73 1.01 -2.71
C GLY A 26 -5.58 2.46 -2.23
N LEU A 27 -4.98 3.29 -3.07
CA LEU A 27 -4.92 4.73 -2.92
C LEU A 27 -5.52 5.33 -4.19
N GLY A 28 -6.57 6.14 -4.03
CA GLY A 28 -7.20 6.87 -5.13
C GLY A 28 -7.32 8.35 -4.79
N TRP A 29 -7.09 9.22 -5.76
CA TRP A 29 -7.22 10.66 -5.63
C TRP A 29 -7.64 11.32 -6.94
N ASP A 30 -8.37 12.43 -6.83
CA ASP A 30 -8.80 13.16 -8.01
C ASP A 30 -7.62 13.93 -8.64
N ALA A 31 -7.50 13.80 -9.96
CA ALA A 31 -6.58 14.61 -10.76
C ALA A 31 -6.80 16.11 -10.55
N ARG A 32 -5.72 16.86 -10.70
CA ARG A 32 -5.74 18.30 -10.48
C ARG A 32 -6.66 18.98 -11.49
N SER A 33 -7.63 19.75 -11.00
CA SER A 33 -8.60 20.48 -11.82
C SER A 33 -8.14 21.87 -12.27
N THR A 34 -6.90 22.27 -11.98
CA THR A 34 -6.35 23.62 -12.23
C THR A 34 -4.97 23.55 -12.88
N ASP A 35 -4.62 24.59 -13.65
CA ASP A 35 -3.32 24.67 -14.32
C ASP A 35 -2.15 24.64 -13.32
N GLY A 36 -1.16 23.77 -13.56
CA GLY A 36 0.01 23.59 -12.69
C GLY A 36 0.58 22.17 -12.79
N GLN A 37 1.46 21.81 -11.85
CA GLN A 37 1.93 20.42 -11.72
C GLN A 37 0.83 19.53 -11.16
N ASP A 38 0.79 18.30 -11.67
CA ASP A 38 -0.12 17.25 -11.22
C ASP A 38 0.13 16.83 -9.77
N PHE A 39 -0.89 16.24 -9.16
CA PHE A 39 -0.78 15.65 -7.83
C PHE A 39 -0.19 14.24 -7.95
N ASP A 40 1.06 14.12 -7.52
CA ASP A 40 1.81 12.86 -7.42
C ASP A 40 1.68 12.35 -5.98
N LEU A 41 0.83 11.35 -5.76
CA LEU A 41 0.61 10.74 -4.45
C LEU A 41 1.18 9.33 -4.46
N ASP A 42 2.14 9.07 -3.57
CA ASP A 42 2.79 7.77 -3.49
C ASP A 42 2.19 6.89 -2.38
N ALA A 43 1.84 5.65 -2.72
CA ALA A 43 1.67 4.56 -1.78
C ALA A 43 3.01 3.87 -1.53
N SER A 44 3.35 3.65 -0.26
CA SER A 44 4.59 2.96 0.10
C SER A 44 4.43 2.05 1.31
N ALA A 45 5.17 0.96 1.34
CA ALA A 45 5.15 -0.01 2.43
C ALA A 45 6.57 -0.30 2.94
N PHE A 46 6.70 -0.36 4.26
CA PHE A 46 7.93 -0.77 4.95
C PHE A 46 7.72 -2.12 5.61
N LEU A 47 8.51 -3.12 5.21
CA LEU A 47 8.51 -4.43 5.85
C LEU A 47 9.45 -4.40 7.04
N LEU A 48 8.87 -4.41 8.24
CA LEU A 48 9.63 -4.36 9.49
C LEU A 48 9.92 -5.77 10.00
N ALA A 49 11.16 -5.99 10.45
CA ALA A 49 11.51 -7.14 11.25
C ALA A 49 10.99 -7.02 12.68
N ALA A 50 11.14 -8.07 13.49
CA ALA A 50 10.69 -8.12 14.88
C ALA A 50 11.30 -7.01 15.77
N ASN A 51 12.40 -6.39 15.35
CA ASN A 51 13.02 -5.25 16.03
C ASN A 51 12.41 -3.88 15.63
N GLY A 52 11.36 -3.86 14.82
CA GLY A 52 10.70 -2.64 14.34
C GLY A 52 11.49 -1.88 13.27
N LYS A 53 12.50 -2.50 12.65
CA LYS A 53 13.31 -1.90 11.58
C LYS A 53 13.23 -2.72 10.30
N VAL A 54 13.38 -2.05 9.16
CA VAL A 54 13.61 -2.73 7.87
C VAL A 54 14.92 -3.51 7.90
N ARG A 55 14.98 -4.66 7.20
CA ARG A 55 16.22 -5.47 7.15
C ARG A 55 17.22 -4.91 6.14
N GLY A 56 16.74 -4.13 5.16
CA GLY A 56 17.55 -3.42 4.17
C GLY A 56 16.66 -2.69 3.17
N ASP A 57 17.25 -2.09 2.14
CA ASP A 57 16.53 -1.25 1.16
C ASP A 57 15.48 -2.04 0.36
N ALA A 58 15.67 -3.36 0.19
CA ALA A 58 14.73 -4.24 -0.49
C ALA A 58 13.39 -4.44 0.25
N ASP A 59 13.34 -4.11 1.55
CA ASP A 59 12.12 -4.16 2.37
C ASP A 59 11.30 -2.86 2.30
N PHE A 60 11.76 -1.87 1.52
CA PHE A 60 11.01 -0.66 1.23
C PHE A 60 10.37 -0.76 -0.14
N ILE A 61 9.04 -0.83 -0.19
CA ILE A 61 8.25 -1.05 -1.40
C ILE A 61 7.56 0.25 -1.78
N PHE A 62 7.85 0.73 -2.99
CA PHE A 62 7.40 2.02 -3.52
C PHE A 62 7.51 2.01 -5.05
N TYR A 63 7.20 3.13 -5.72
CA TYR A 63 7.20 3.25 -7.18
C TYR A 63 8.45 2.70 -7.88
N ASN A 64 9.64 2.82 -7.28
CA ASN A 64 10.90 2.35 -7.88
C ASN A 64 11.32 0.95 -7.39
N ASN A 65 10.66 0.40 -6.38
CA ASN A 65 10.88 -0.97 -5.89
C ASN A 65 9.54 -1.68 -5.73
N LEU A 66 9.01 -2.19 -6.85
CA LEU A 66 7.64 -2.67 -6.95
C LEU A 66 7.38 -4.00 -6.22
N LYS A 67 8.40 -4.72 -5.76
CA LYS A 67 8.20 -6.05 -5.17
C LYS A 67 9.20 -6.32 -4.06
N SER A 68 8.70 -6.88 -2.97
CA SER A 68 9.55 -7.33 -1.86
C SER A 68 10.33 -8.59 -2.23
N ALA A 69 11.48 -8.79 -1.59
CA ALA A 69 12.35 -9.94 -1.85
C ALA A 69 11.68 -11.29 -1.55
N ASP A 70 10.79 -11.32 -0.56
CA ASP A 70 9.97 -12.49 -0.19
C ASP A 70 8.70 -12.63 -1.06
N GLY A 71 8.40 -11.66 -1.93
CA GLY A 71 7.20 -11.63 -2.76
C GLY A 71 5.89 -11.49 -1.98
N SER A 72 5.96 -11.11 -0.70
CA SER A 72 4.80 -10.84 0.14
C SER A 72 4.09 -9.55 -0.28
N VAL A 73 4.83 -8.52 -0.70
CA VAL A 73 4.27 -7.23 -1.10
C VAL A 73 4.58 -6.95 -2.56
N THR A 74 3.59 -6.47 -3.30
CA THR A 74 3.71 -6.06 -4.71
C THR A 74 2.96 -4.75 -4.93
N HIS A 75 3.68 -3.73 -5.37
CA HIS A 75 3.14 -2.47 -5.88
C HIS A 75 2.65 -2.66 -7.32
N THR A 76 1.47 -2.16 -7.66
CA THR A 76 0.87 -2.39 -8.99
C THR A 76 1.36 -1.43 -10.07
N GLY A 77 1.92 -0.28 -9.67
CA GLY A 77 2.41 0.75 -10.59
C GLY A 77 2.31 2.12 -9.94
N ASP A 78 3.07 3.07 -10.49
CA ASP A 78 3.10 4.47 -10.08
C ASP A 78 2.07 5.26 -10.90
N ASN A 79 1.14 5.94 -10.23
CA ASN A 79 0.24 6.89 -10.88
C ASN A 79 0.61 8.30 -10.44
N ARG A 80 0.97 9.15 -11.40
CA ARG A 80 1.55 10.47 -11.12
C ARG A 80 0.57 11.62 -11.34
N THR A 81 -0.63 11.30 -11.80
CA THR A 81 -1.63 12.31 -12.20
C THR A 81 -2.97 12.15 -11.48
N GLY A 82 -3.28 10.97 -10.95
CA GLY A 82 -4.62 10.65 -10.43
C GLY A 82 -5.66 10.53 -11.54
N GLU A 83 -5.23 10.26 -12.78
CA GLU A 83 -6.14 9.93 -13.86
C GLU A 83 -6.60 8.47 -13.73
N GLY A 84 -7.88 8.29 -13.44
CA GLY A 84 -8.50 6.98 -13.33
C GLY A 84 -9.80 7.03 -12.53
N ASP A 85 -10.61 5.98 -12.68
CA ASP A 85 -11.70 5.71 -11.75
C ASP A 85 -11.24 4.60 -10.79
N GLY A 86 -11.31 4.85 -9.48
CA GLY A 86 -11.05 3.85 -8.44
C GLY A 86 -9.74 4.04 -7.69
N ASP A 87 -8.99 2.96 -7.52
CA ASP A 87 -7.68 2.97 -6.85
C ASP A 87 -6.58 3.21 -7.90
N ASP A 88 -6.03 4.43 -7.92
CA ASP A 88 -4.95 4.86 -8.82
C ASP A 88 -3.66 4.09 -8.58
N GLU A 89 -3.34 3.85 -7.30
CA GLU A 89 -2.23 3.00 -6.88
C GLU A 89 -2.72 1.88 -5.97
N SER A 90 -2.01 0.76 -6.01
CA SER A 90 -2.34 -0.38 -5.16
C SER A 90 -1.13 -1.17 -4.69
N LEU A 91 -1.18 -1.59 -3.43
CA LEU A 91 -0.24 -2.51 -2.80
C LEU A 91 -0.97 -3.82 -2.48
N LYS A 92 -0.53 -4.89 -3.14
CA LYS A 92 -0.98 -6.25 -2.89
C LYS A 92 -0.07 -6.88 -1.85
N ILE A 93 -0.64 -7.29 -0.72
CA ILE A 93 0.09 -7.84 0.42
C ILE A 93 -0.43 -9.24 0.71
N LYS A 94 0.47 -10.22 0.77
CA LYS A 94 0.24 -11.60 1.16
C LYS A 94 0.82 -11.81 2.55
N LEU A 95 -0.05 -11.90 3.54
CA LEU A 95 0.30 -12.12 4.94
C LEU A 95 0.76 -13.55 5.22
N ASP A 96 0.47 -14.50 4.30
CA ASP A 96 0.89 -15.90 4.38
C ASP A 96 1.96 -16.27 3.36
N ALA A 97 2.75 -15.30 2.88
CA ALA A 97 3.90 -15.56 2.03
C ALA A 97 4.96 -16.37 2.81
N GLY A 98 4.72 -17.66 2.91
CA GLY A 98 5.61 -18.64 3.50
C GLY A 98 6.70 -19.01 2.52
N THR A 99 7.94 -18.85 2.98
CA THR A 99 9.01 -19.85 2.76
C THR A 99 9.71 -20.05 4.10
#